data_AF-A0A1P8URP6-F1
#
_entry.id   AF-A0A1P8URP6-F1
#
_cell.length_a   1.000
_cell.length_b   1.000
_cell.length_c   1.000
_cell.angle_alpha   90.00
_cell.angle_beta   90.00
_cell.angle_gamma   90.00
#
_symmetry.space_group_name_H-M   'P 1'
#
loop_
_entity.id
_entity.type
_entity.pdbx_description
1 polymer ?
#
loop_
_entity_poly.entity_id
_entity_poly.type
_entity_poly.pdbx_seq_one_letter_code
_entity_poly.pdbx_strand_id
1 'polypeptide(L)'
;MNMIATKDRLETDGTTDRDFHIRWTLEPFAATAMLDAWLDYGDEMQSFYADRIREDVATQHQLLHCKSPVEMLQIQAGFFRKAVADYRMHAGRVSELTQRLFFPQPAADQPKT
;
A
#
# COMPACT_ATOMS: atom_id res chain seq x y z
N MET A 1 -76.00 -30.36 3.93
CA MET A 1 -75.50 -29.06 3.43
C MET A 1 -74.45 -28.57 4.43
N ASN A 2 -73.17 -28.58 4.02
CA ASN A 2 -71.93 -28.06 4.67
C ASN A 2 -71.67 -28.48 6.13
N MET A 3 -70.88 -29.50 6.49
CA MET A 3 -69.48 -29.87 6.13
C MET A 3 -68.50 -28.70 6.23
N ILE A 4 -67.82 -28.57 7.37
CA ILE A 4 -66.34 -28.53 7.50
C ILE A 4 -66.01 -28.68 8.99
N ALA A 5 -65.26 -29.73 9.29
CA ALA A 5 -64.91 -30.20 10.60
C ALA A 5 -63.71 -29.45 11.20
N THR A 6 -63.66 -29.48 12.52
CA THR A 6 -62.51 -29.32 13.42
C THR A 6 -61.17 -29.74 12.80
N LYS A 7 -60.37 -28.80 12.29
CA LYS A 7 -58.90 -28.97 12.16
C LYS A 7 -58.22 -27.65 11.77
N ASP A 8 -57.95 -26.79 12.74
CA ASP A 8 -56.97 -25.70 12.54
C ASP A 8 -55.88 -25.75 13.62
N ARG A 9 -55.39 -26.97 13.84
CA ARG A 9 -54.09 -27.20 14.47
C ARG A 9 -53.07 -26.97 13.35
N LEU A 10 -52.41 -25.81 13.36
CA LEU A 10 -51.23 -25.57 12.54
C LEU A 10 -50.26 -26.73 12.78
N GLU A 11 -50.11 -27.58 11.76
CA GLU A 11 -49.08 -28.60 11.77
C GLU A 11 -47.74 -27.87 11.63
N THR A 12 -46.98 -27.83 12.73
CA THR A 12 -45.58 -27.42 12.67
C THR A 12 -44.85 -28.50 11.90
N ASP A 13 -44.72 -28.29 10.59
CA ASP A 13 -43.84 -29.08 9.74
C ASP A 13 -42.44 -29.08 10.37
N GLY A 14 -42.04 -30.25 10.84
CA GLY A 14 -40.78 -30.53 11.51
C GLY A 14 -39.64 -30.61 10.50
N THR A 15 -39.47 -29.57 9.69
CA THR A 15 -38.31 -29.44 8.82
C THR A 15 -37.36 -28.43 9.44
N THR A 16 -36.47 -28.96 10.27
CA THR A 16 -35.28 -28.29 10.79
C THR A 16 -34.27 -28.07 9.67
N ASP A 17 -34.64 -27.34 8.62
CA ASP A 17 -33.66 -26.81 7.65
C ASP A 17 -33.31 -25.39 8.10
N ARG A 18 -32.54 -25.35 9.19
CA ARG A 18 -31.75 -24.16 9.49
C ARG A 18 -30.68 -24.14 8.45
N ASP A 19 -30.63 -23.08 7.65
CA ASP A 19 -29.34 -22.65 7.17
C ASP A 19 -29.38 -21.15 6.89
N PHE A 20 -29.33 -20.38 7.98
CA PHE A 20 -28.89 -18.99 7.93
C PHE A 20 -27.38 -19.02 7.65
N HIS A 21 -27.01 -19.11 6.38
CA HIS A 21 -25.62 -18.95 5.98
C HIS A 21 -25.29 -17.46 5.93
N ILE A 22 -24.59 -16.97 6.95
CA ILE A 22 -23.89 -15.68 6.86
C ILE A 22 -22.73 -15.89 5.90
N ARG A 23 -22.96 -15.55 4.63
CA ARG A 23 -21.90 -15.52 3.63
C ARG A 23 -21.11 -14.24 3.84
N TRP A 24 -19.99 -14.33 4.54
CA TRP A 24 -19.00 -13.25 4.52
C TRP A 24 -18.40 -13.20 3.10
N THR A 25 -18.95 -12.35 2.25
CA THR A 25 -18.37 -12.08 0.93
C THR A 25 -17.18 -11.16 1.12
N LEU A 26 -16.03 -11.74 0.82
CA LEU A 26 -14.72 -11.16 1.03
C LEU A 26 -14.15 -10.50 -0.23
N GLU A 27 -15.02 -10.21 -1.20
CA GLU A 27 -14.77 -9.28 -2.31
C GLU A 27 -14.09 -7.94 -1.91
N PRO A 28 -14.22 -7.39 -0.68
CA PRO A 28 -13.51 -6.16 -0.26
C PRO A 28 -11.97 -6.27 -0.18
N PHE A 29 -11.39 -7.46 -0.35
CA PHE A 29 -9.94 -7.67 -0.20
C PHE A 29 -9.11 -7.33 -1.43
N ALA A 30 -9.72 -6.83 -2.51
CA ALA A 30 -8.99 -6.05 -3.50
C ALA A 30 -8.26 -4.83 -2.87
N ALA A 31 -8.70 -4.40 -1.68
CA ALA A 31 -8.06 -3.36 -0.88
C ALA A 31 -6.70 -3.76 -0.27
N THR A 32 -6.33 -5.05 -0.13
CA THR A 32 -5.06 -5.41 0.53
C THR A 32 -3.86 -5.11 -0.38
N ALA A 33 -3.89 -5.55 -1.64
CA ALA A 33 -2.78 -5.30 -2.57
C ALA A 33 -2.58 -3.79 -2.86
N MET A 34 -3.67 -3.03 -2.94
CA MET A 34 -3.62 -1.58 -3.10
C MET A 34 -3.14 -0.88 -1.83
N LEU A 35 -3.59 -1.31 -0.64
CA LEU A 35 -3.13 -0.77 0.64
C LEU A 35 -1.65 -1.09 0.87
N ASP A 36 -1.21 -2.30 0.59
CA ASP A 36 0.20 -2.72 0.66
C ASP A 36 1.05 -1.88 -0.30
N ALA A 37 0.60 -1.68 -1.54
CA ALA A 37 1.28 -0.79 -2.49
C ALA A 37 1.32 0.68 -2.01
N TRP A 38 0.30 1.13 -1.28
CA TRP A 38 0.25 2.47 -0.70
C TRP A 38 1.21 2.63 0.47
N LEU A 39 1.33 1.60 1.32
CA LEU A 39 2.29 1.54 2.41
C LEU A 39 3.73 1.48 1.85
N ASP A 40 3.99 0.63 0.85
CA ASP A 40 5.28 0.58 0.14
C ASP A 40 5.66 1.94 -0.45
N TYR A 41 4.69 2.64 -1.07
CA TYR A 41 4.89 3.99 -1.60
C TYR A 41 5.22 4.99 -0.49
N GLY A 42 4.47 4.96 0.62
CA GLY A 42 4.72 5.83 1.77
C GLY A 42 6.10 5.61 2.38
N ASP A 43 6.51 4.36 2.52
CA ASP A 43 7.82 3.97 3.04
C ASP A 43 8.97 4.47 2.14
N GLU A 44 8.84 4.30 0.81
CA GLU A 44 9.82 4.81 -0.16
C GLU A 44 9.95 6.33 -0.07
N MET A 45 8.84 7.07 0.02
CA MET A 45 8.87 8.53 0.17
C MET A 45 9.57 8.95 1.47
N GLN A 46 9.21 8.34 2.61
CA GLN A 46 9.79 8.67 3.91
C GLN A 46 11.29 8.34 3.96
N SER A 47 11.67 7.16 3.46
CA SER A 47 13.06 6.72 3.39
C SER A 47 13.90 7.66 2.53
N PHE A 48 13.38 8.05 1.35
CA PHE A 48 14.05 9.00 0.48
C PHE A 48 14.28 10.36 1.15
N TYR A 49 13.28 10.91 1.84
CA TYR A 49 13.45 12.17 2.57
C TYR A 49 14.45 12.05 3.73
N ALA A 50 14.40 10.95 4.49
CA ALA A 50 15.32 10.73 5.59
C ALA A 50 16.77 10.67 5.09
N ASP A 51 17.02 9.98 3.98
CA ASP A 51 18.34 9.88 3.37
C ASP A 51 18.82 11.23 2.83
N ARG A 52 17.92 12.01 2.20
CA ARG A 52 18.24 13.35 1.70
C ARG A 52 18.65 14.31 2.81
N ILE A 53 17.93 14.29 3.93
CA ILE A 53 18.25 15.09 5.12
C ILE A 53 19.59 14.67 5.71
N ARG A 54 19.86 13.36 5.78
CA ARG A 54 21.15 12.85 6.28
C ARG A 54 22.31 13.34 5.39
N GLU A 55 22.13 13.32 4.08
CA GLU A 55 23.13 13.83 3.12
C GLU A 55 23.33 15.35 3.25
N ASP A 56 22.25 16.12 3.46
CA ASP A 56 22.34 17.56 3.69
C ASP A 56 23.15 17.88 4.95
N VAL A 57 22.87 17.20 6.06
CA VAL A 57 23.61 17.38 7.32
C VAL A 57 25.08 16.99 7.14
N ALA A 58 25.36 15.87 6.47
CA ALA A 58 26.73 15.44 6.19
C ALA A 58 27.48 16.48 5.34
N THR A 59 26.82 17.03 4.32
CA THR A 59 27.39 18.07 3.44
C THR A 59 27.67 19.36 4.21
N GLN A 60 26.73 19.80 5.04
CA GLN A 60 26.93 20.98 5.90
C GLN A 60 28.09 20.78 6.88
N HIS A 61 28.20 19.59 7.47
CA HIS A 61 29.33 19.26 8.34
C HIS A 61 30.66 19.36 7.56
N GLN A 62 30.75 18.83 6.34
CA GLN A 62 31.94 18.97 5.50
C GLN A 62 32.24 20.43 5.15
N LEU A 63 31.22 21.22 4.82
CA LEU A 63 31.36 22.65 4.50
C LEU A 63 31.88 23.46 5.69
N LEU A 64 31.50 23.12 6.93
CA LEU A 64 32.00 23.78 8.14
C LEU A 64 33.48 23.49 8.42
N HIS A 65 34.01 22.36 7.96
CA HIS A 65 35.42 21.98 8.12
C HIS A 65 36.31 22.35 6.92
N CYS A 66 35.70 22.82 5.84
CA CYS A 66 36.37 23.21 4.61
C CYS A 66 37.35 24.38 4.84
N LYS A 67 38.56 24.27 4.29
CA LYS A 67 39.63 25.28 4.46
C LYS A 67 39.88 26.13 3.21
N SER A 68 39.25 25.81 2.08
CA SER A 68 39.45 26.55 0.84
C SER A 68 38.22 26.60 -0.06
N PRO A 69 38.04 27.67 -0.86
CA PRO A 69 36.94 27.75 -1.83
C PRO A 69 36.91 26.60 -2.86
N VAL A 70 38.08 26.03 -3.20
CA VAL A 70 38.17 24.90 -4.14
C VAL A 70 37.59 23.63 -3.52
N GLU A 71 37.90 23.37 -2.25
CA GLU A 71 37.35 22.24 -1.49
C GLU A 71 35.83 22.34 -1.35
N MET A 72 35.31 23.54 -1.08
CA MET A 72 33.88 23.82 -1.08
C MET A 72 33.20 23.47 -2.41
N LEU A 73 33.79 23.85 -3.54
CA LEU A 73 33.26 23.53 -4.87
C LEU A 73 33.25 22.02 -5.13
N GLN A 74 34.26 21.30 -4.65
CA GLN A 74 34.30 19.83 -4.77
C GLN A 74 33.20 19.15 -3.94
N ILE A 75 32.99 19.61 -2.71
CA ILE A 75 31.91 19.13 -1.83
C ILE A 75 30.55 19.37 -2.50
N GLN A 76 30.28 20.59 -2.94
CA GLN A 76 29.04 20.94 -3.65
C GLN A 76 28.83 20.12 -4.93
N ALA A 77 29.88 19.96 -5.75
CA ALA A 77 29.77 19.16 -6.96
C ALA A 77 29.50 17.68 -6.66
N GLY A 78 30.08 17.14 -5.58
CA GLY A 78 29.80 15.79 -5.09
C GLY A 78 28.34 15.63 -4.67
N PHE A 79 27.86 16.57 -3.88
CA PHE A 79 26.48 16.62 -3.43
C PHE A 79 25.48 16.68 -4.60
N PHE A 80 25.70 17.56 -5.58
CA PHE A 80 24.82 17.63 -6.75
C PHE A 80 24.82 16.34 -7.58
N ARG A 81 25.99 15.74 -7.81
CA ARG A 81 26.08 14.46 -8.53
C ARG A 81 25.28 13.37 -7.82
N LYS A 82 25.41 13.29 -6.50
CA LYS A 82 24.70 12.31 -5.68
C LYS A 82 23.20 12.57 -5.68
N ALA A 83 22.77 13.80 -5.42
CA ALA A 83 21.36 14.17 -5.45
C ALA A 83 20.70 13.80 -6.79
N VAL A 84 21.35 14.11 -7.92
CA VAL A 84 20.83 13.76 -9.25
C VAL A 84 20.70 12.24 -9.43
N ALA A 85 21.65 11.45 -8.93
CA ALA A 85 21.56 9.99 -8.99
C ALA A 85 20.41 9.45 -8.12
N ASP A 86 20.31 9.94 -6.89
CA ASP A 86 19.30 9.51 -5.92
C ASP A 86 17.88 9.85 -6.40
N TYR A 87 17.65 11.06 -6.93
CA TYR A 87 16.35 11.44 -7.49
C TYR A 87 15.96 10.59 -8.70
N ARG A 88 16.92 10.18 -9.54
CA ARG A 88 16.63 9.28 -10.68
C ARG A 88 16.23 7.89 -10.20
N MET A 89 16.94 7.36 -9.21
CA MET A 89 16.61 6.07 -8.61
C MET A 89 15.23 6.10 -7.96
N HIS A 90 14.97 7.13 -7.15
CA HIS A 90 13.68 7.33 -6.49
C HIS A 90 12.54 7.50 -7.49
N ALA A 91 12.73 8.28 -8.57
CA ALA A 91 11.72 8.42 -9.62
C ALA A 91 11.39 7.08 -10.30
N GLY A 92 12.39 6.21 -10.51
CA GLY A 92 12.18 4.86 -11.00
C GLY A 92 11.32 4.02 -10.05
N ARG A 93 11.69 3.99 -8.77
CA ARG A 93 10.96 3.27 -7.72
C ARG A 93 9.54 3.76 -7.54
N VAL A 94 9.35 5.07 -7.47
CA VAL A 94 8.03 5.71 -7.41
C VAL A 94 7.19 5.36 -8.62
N SER A 95 7.77 5.33 -9.82
CA SER A 95 7.04 4.92 -11.03
C SER A 95 6.54 3.48 -10.95
N GLU A 96 7.38 2.56 -10.48
CA GLU A 96 7.01 1.14 -10.26
C GLU A 96 5.90 1.00 -9.21
N LEU A 97 6.02 1.69 -8.07
CA LEU A 97 5.04 1.66 -6.99
C LEU A 97 3.71 2.30 -7.40
N THR A 98 3.78 3.39 -8.16
CA THR A 98 2.61 4.07 -8.72
C THR A 98 1.88 3.16 -9.72
N GLN A 99 2.61 2.40 -10.54
CA GLN A 99 1.99 1.40 -11.42
C GLN A 99 1.27 0.30 -10.61
N ARG A 100 1.86 -0.18 -9.51
CA ARG A 100 1.22 -1.15 -8.60
C ARG A 100 -0.03 -0.59 -7.92
N LEU A 101 -0.04 0.72 -7.62
CA LEU A 101 -1.20 1.42 -7.05
C LEU A 101 -2.36 1.53 -8.02
N PHE A 102 -2.12 1.90 -9.29
CA PHE A 102 -3.17 2.07 -10.29
C PHE A 102 -3.61 0.76 -10.93
N PHE A 103 -2.71 -0.24 -10.99
CA PHE A 103 -2.98 -1.56 -11.54
C PHE A 103 -2.61 -2.62 -10.52
N PRO A 104 -3.38 -2.73 -9.41
CA PRO A 104 -3.13 -3.74 -8.40
C PRO A 104 -3.26 -5.12 -9.02
N GLN A 105 -2.16 -5.87 -9.07
CA GLN A 105 -2.23 -7.27 -9.46
C GLN A 105 -2.76 -8.08 -8.29
N PRO A 106 -3.79 -8.91 -8.50
CA PRO A 106 -4.21 -9.85 -7.48
C PRO A 106 -3.03 -10.76 -7.15
N ALA A 107 -2.73 -10.94 -5.86
CA ALA A 107 -1.70 -11.86 -5.43
C ALA A 107 -1.96 -13.25 -6.05
N ALA A 108 -0.92 -14.01 -6.38
CA ALA A 108 -1.05 -15.32 -7.06
C ALA A 108 -1.94 -16.34 -6.31
N ASP A 109 -2.19 -16.11 -5.02
CA ASP A 109 -3.07 -16.90 -4.14
C ASP A 109 -4.46 -16.27 -3.91
N GLN A 110 -4.82 -15.19 -4.61
CA GLN A 110 -6.19 -14.68 -4.58
C GLN A 110 -7.09 -15.54 -5.48
N PRO A 111 -8.22 -16.07 -4.97
CA PRO A 111 -9.14 -16.85 -5.77
C PRO A 111 -9.68 -15.97 -6.91
N LYS A 112 -9.44 -16.44 -8.15
CA LYS A 112 -9.95 -15.80 -9.36
C LYS A 112 -11.48 -15.88 -9.39
N THR A 113 -12.14 -14.74 -9.40
CA THR A 113 -13.56 -14.59 -9.77
C THR A 113 -13.69 -14.31 -11.27
#